data_AF-A0A3C2EFC9-F1
#
_entry.id   AF-A0A3C2EFC9-F1
#
_cell.length_a   1.000
_cell.length_b   1.000
_cell.length_c   1.000
_cell.angle_alpha   90.00
_cell.angle_beta   90.00
_cell.angle_gamma   90.00
#
_symmetry.space_group_name_H-M   'P 1'
#
loop_
_entity.id
_entity.type
_entity.pdbx_description
1 polymer ?
#
loop_
_entity_poly.entity_id
_entity_poly.type
_entity_poly.pdbx_seq_one_letter_code
_entity_poly.pdbx_strand_id
1 'polypeptide(L)'
;MLSGRPTSLKPLSDLFLKYYAISPNRLKSMNDYRVGRWYPQDQRYPFVDGNGKFYNPKSIVTTGAMIGHIAENGGLNGFSLNLSELKKKLLPTTFYFGKLNEDSLEYTNTIISVNNNSTTVDVASLPFRIGVRQIDIPAYPSRPFYTLDFNEIKIEDRVMGRFDDDHPPINQVQQEIQIEKDKILRGMPLKVTISRNINEDIESLTLEELLDKDGNTLNKNFFMLQVQSMSEVENFWLDSGIFTLNINTSQN
;
A
#
# COMPACT_ATOMS: atom_id res chain seq x y z
N MET A 1 -8.58 22.10 -10.60
CA MET A 1 -7.20 21.70 -10.25
C MET A 1 -6.89 20.44 -11.03
N LEU A 2 -5.67 20.31 -11.56
CA LEU A 2 -5.23 19.10 -12.26
C LEU A 2 -4.30 18.32 -11.32
N SER A 3 -4.60 17.06 -11.06
CA SER A 3 -3.81 16.18 -10.19
C SER A 3 -3.71 14.76 -10.76
N GLY A 4 -2.69 14.04 -10.30
CA GLY A 4 -2.40 12.68 -10.76
C GLY A 4 -1.31 12.61 -11.83
N ARG A 5 -0.81 11.40 -12.06
CA ARG A 5 0.28 11.15 -13.04
C ARG A 5 -0.11 11.53 -14.48
N PRO A 6 -1.33 11.26 -14.98
CA PRO A 6 -1.71 11.65 -16.35
C PRO A 6 -1.69 13.16 -16.60
N THR A 7 -1.92 13.98 -15.57
CA THR A 7 -1.92 15.44 -15.69
C THR A 7 -0.53 16.07 -15.59
N SER A 8 0.54 15.27 -15.48
CA SER A 8 1.92 15.76 -15.60
C SER A 8 2.28 16.10 -17.05
N LEU A 9 1.55 15.55 -18.01
CA LEU A 9 1.72 15.84 -19.42
C LEU A 9 1.28 17.27 -19.71
N LYS A 10 2.25 18.14 -20.05
CA LYS A 10 2.02 19.52 -20.47
C LYS A 10 0.91 19.65 -21.54
N PRO A 11 0.85 18.78 -22.58
CA PRO A 11 -0.21 18.85 -23.58
C PRO A 11 -1.63 18.77 -23.00
N LEU A 12 -1.82 18.02 -21.92
CA LEU A 12 -3.12 17.91 -21.26
C LEU A 12 -3.52 19.26 -20.63
N SER A 13 -2.58 19.91 -19.95
CA SER A 13 -2.78 21.24 -19.37
C SER A 13 -3.04 22.30 -20.44
N ASP A 14 -2.29 22.24 -21.56
CA ASP A 14 -2.47 23.15 -22.70
C ASP A 14 -3.85 22.97 -23.36
N LEU A 15 -4.35 21.74 -23.40
CA LEU A 15 -5.69 21.42 -23.90
C LEU A 15 -6.78 22.04 -23.01
N PHE A 16 -6.64 21.94 -21.68
CA PHE A 16 -7.52 22.64 -20.74
C PHE A 16 -7.42 24.16 -20.88
N LEU A 17 -6.22 24.73 -21.07
CA LEU A 17 -6.07 26.17 -21.30
C LEU A 17 -6.71 26.64 -22.61
N LYS A 18 -6.66 25.80 -23.66
CA LYS A 18 -7.18 26.12 -24.99
C LYS A 18 -8.71 26.04 -25.07
N TYR A 19 -9.30 25.01 -24.48
CA TYR A 19 -10.74 24.73 -24.67
C TYR A 19 -11.60 25.07 -23.46
N TYR A 20 -11.03 25.21 -22.27
CA TYR A 20 -11.79 25.49 -21.06
C TYR A 20 -11.91 27.00 -20.84
N ALA A 21 -13.13 27.48 -20.56
CA ALA A 21 -13.43 28.90 -20.35
C ALA A 21 -13.02 29.39 -18.95
N ILE A 22 -11.78 29.09 -18.53
CA ILE A 22 -11.22 29.58 -17.27
C ILE A 22 -9.98 30.41 -17.54
N SER A 23 -9.83 31.50 -16.78
CA SER A 23 -8.58 32.25 -16.77
C SER A 23 -7.41 31.31 -16.44
N PRO A 24 -6.26 31.41 -17.12
CA PRO A 24 -5.10 30.54 -16.87
C PRO A 24 -4.69 30.46 -15.39
N ASN A 25 -4.88 31.55 -14.64
CA ASN A 25 -4.58 31.62 -13.21
C ASN A 25 -5.44 30.68 -12.33
N ARG A 26 -6.59 30.23 -12.85
CA ARG A 26 -7.51 29.31 -12.16
C ARG A 26 -7.21 27.83 -12.46
N LEU A 27 -6.39 27.55 -13.47
CA LEU A 27 -5.91 26.20 -13.74
C LEU A 27 -4.60 25.95 -12.97
N LYS A 28 -4.70 25.34 -11.79
CA LYS A 28 -3.53 24.94 -10.99
C LYS A 28 -3.26 23.45 -11.16
N SER A 29 -2.06 23.13 -11.60
CA SER A 29 -1.50 21.78 -11.58
C SER A 29 -0.88 21.51 -10.21
N MET A 30 -1.21 20.37 -9.62
CA MET A 30 -0.64 19.94 -8.35
C MET A 30 0.80 19.45 -8.46
N ASN A 31 1.25 19.09 -9.66
CA ASN A 31 2.61 18.62 -9.89
C ASN A 31 3.67 19.70 -9.61
N ASP A 32 3.33 20.97 -9.82
CA ASP A 32 4.18 22.13 -9.55
C ASP A 32 3.72 22.95 -8.33
N TYR A 33 2.73 22.44 -7.58
CA TYR A 33 2.18 23.17 -6.45
C TYR A 33 3.12 23.09 -5.25
N ARG A 34 3.45 24.26 -4.68
CA ARG A 34 4.29 24.36 -3.49
C ARG A 34 3.43 24.22 -2.24
N VAL A 35 3.47 23.06 -1.59
CA VAL A 35 2.73 22.80 -0.34
C VAL A 35 3.44 23.32 0.91
N GLY A 36 4.77 23.46 0.87
CA GLY A 36 5.55 23.87 2.04
C GLY A 36 5.83 22.72 3.01
N ARG A 37 6.27 23.04 4.23
CA ARG A 37 6.84 22.07 5.19
C ARG A 37 5.81 21.33 6.07
N TRP A 38 4.53 21.70 6.00
CA TRP A 38 3.49 21.05 6.82
C TRP A 38 3.09 19.66 6.29
N TYR A 39 3.36 19.39 5.01
CA TYR A 39 2.94 18.15 4.37
C TYR A 39 3.55 16.94 5.09
N PRO A 40 2.77 15.89 5.40
CA PRO A 40 3.31 14.71 6.08
C PRO A 40 4.50 14.13 5.30
N GLN A 41 5.57 13.76 6.00
CA GLN A 41 6.74 13.12 5.40
C GLN A 41 7.02 11.83 6.14
N ASP A 42 7.34 10.79 5.37
CA ASP A 42 7.98 9.61 5.92
C ASP A 42 9.47 9.93 6.19
N GLN A 43 10.02 9.44 7.29
CA GLN A 43 11.42 9.71 7.66
C GLN A 43 12.41 9.11 6.66
N ARG A 44 12.04 8.01 6.01
CA ARG A 44 12.85 7.27 5.03
C ARG A 44 12.53 7.72 3.60
N TYR A 45 11.27 8.09 3.32
CA TYR A 45 10.81 8.46 1.97
C TYR A 45 10.21 9.87 1.92
N PRO A 46 11.00 10.90 1.57
CA PRO A 46 10.47 12.25 1.46
C PRO A 46 9.47 12.36 0.30
N PHE A 47 8.28 12.91 0.56
CA PHE A 47 7.27 13.16 -0.48
C PHE A 47 7.40 14.53 -1.13
N VAL A 48 8.12 15.44 -0.48
CA VAL A 48 8.29 16.83 -0.87
C VAL A 48 9.77 17.17 -0.97
N ASP A 49 10.16 17.91 -2.00
CA ASP A 49 11.53 18.35 -2.24
C ASP A 49 11.94 19.53 -1.34
N GLY A 50 13.21 19.93 -1.41
CA GLY A 50 13.73 21.08 -0.66
C GLY A 50 13.05 22.42 -0.99
N ASN A 51 12.36 22.53 -2.14
CA ASN A 51 11.62 23.71 -2.55
C ASN A 51 10.16 23.70 -2.06
N GLY A 52 9.69 22.59 -1.48
CA GLY A 52 8.31 22.43 -1.03
C GLY A 52 7.35 21.92 -2.10
N LYS A 53 7.85 21.31 -3.19
CA LYS A 53 7.09 20.68 -4.28
C LYS A 53 7.07 19.16 -4.14
N PHE A 54 6.08 18.50 -4.73
CA PHE A 54 5.97 17.04 -4.67
C PHE A 54 7.00 16.32 -5.56
N TYR A 55 7.63 15.27 -5.02
CA TYR A 55 8.32 14.28 -5.85
C TYR A 55 7.32 13.41 -6.63
N ASN A 56 6.20 13.04 -5.99
CA ASN A 56 5.13 12.26 -6.58
C ASN A 56 3.76 12.77 -6.11
N PRO A 57 2.84 13.13 -7.01
CA PRO A 57 1.52 13.66 -6.66
C PRO A 57 0.56 12.61 -6.06
N LYS A 58 0.95 11.33 -6.01
CA LYS A 58 0.09 10.24 -5.52
C LYS A 58 -0.29 10.38 -4.04
N SER A 59 0.64 10.84 -3.19
CA SER A 59 0.39 10.99 -1.75
C SER A 59 -0.70 12.03 -1.45
N ILE A 60 -1.01 12.92 -2.39
CA ILE A 60 -2.00 13.99 -2.24
C ILE A 60 -3.38 13.42 -1.91
N VAL A 61 -3.74 12.29 -2.51
CA VAL A 61 -5.05 11.64 -2.28
C VAL A 61 -5.13 11.16 -0.83
N THR A 62 -4.09 10.46 -0.37
CA THR A 62 -3.99 9.94 1.01
C THR A 62 -3.95 11.06 2.04
N THR A 63 -3.19 12.13 1.80
CA THR A 63 -3.19 13.31 2.67
C THR A 63 -4.54 14.03 2.65
N GLY A 64 -5.24 14.06 1.51
CA GLY A 64 -6.61 14.59 1.43
C GLY A 64 -7.59 13.79 2.29
N ALA A 65 -7.52 12.46 2.24
CA ALA A 65 -8.31 11.57 3.10
C ALA A 65 -8.02 11.80 4.58
N MET A 66 -6.74 11.94 4.95
CA MET A 66 -6.31 12.29 6.30
C MET A 66 -6.89 13.64 6.76
N ILE A 67 -6.77 14.69 5.96
CA ILE A 67 -7.35 16.01 6.26
C ILE A 67 -8.87 15.90 6.44
N GLY A 68 -9.54 15.14 5.58
CA GLY A 68 -10.97 14.87 5.68
C GLY A 68 -11.36 14.22 7.00
N HIS A 69 -10.63 13.19 7.40
CA HIS A 69 -10.83 12.50 8.67
C HIS A 69 -10.63 13.42 9.88
N ILE A 70 -9.57 14.23 9.89
CA ILE A 70 -9.30 15.19 10.98
C ILE A 70 -10.39 16.27 11.02
N ALA A 71 -10.83 16.79 9.86
CA ALA A 71 -11.87 17.81 9.77
C ALA A 71 -13.24 17.31 10.29
N GLU A 72 -13.58 16.04 10.05
CA GLU A 72 -14.79 15.43 10.57
C GLU A 72 -14.73 15.24 12.10
N ASN A 73 -13.56 14.89 12.63
CA ASN A 73 -13.34 14.67 14.07
C ASN A 73 -13.00 15.95 14.85
N GLY A 74 -13.19 17.13 14.25
CA GLY A 74 -12.98 18.42 14.92
C GLY A 74 -11.52 18.81 15.18
N GLY A 75 -10.56 18.14 14.56
CA GLY A 75 -9.13 18.42 14.74
C GLY A 75 -8.61 19.64 13.95
N LEU A 76 -9.45 20.30 13.14
CA LEU A 76 -9.08 21.49 12.37
C LEU A 76 -9.99 22.67 12.73
N ASN A 77 -9.38 23.70 13.34
CA ASN A 77 -10.09 24.93 13.71
C ASN A 77 -10.62 25.66 12.48
N GLY A 78 -11.93 25.95 12.46
CA GLY A 78 -12.59 26.67 11.36
C GLY A 78 -12.79 25.86 10.09
N PHE A 79 -12.49 24.55 10.10
CA PHE A 79 -12.71 23.66 8.96
C PHE A 79 -13.29 22.32 9.42
N SER A 80 -14.57 22.10 9.13
CA SER A 80 -15.26 20.85 9.44
C SER A 80 -15.91 20.27 8.19
N LEU A 81 -15.88 18.95 8.06
CA LEU A 81 -16.47 18.21 6.95
C LEU A 81 -17.41 17.13 7.49
N ASN A 82 -18.59 17.01 6.91
CA ASN A 82 -19.48 15.88 7.18
C ASN A 82 -19.27 14.80 6.13
N LEU A 83 -18.67 13.68 6.51
CA LEU A 83 -18.39 12.54 5.63
C LEU A 83 -19.41 11.40 5.78
N SER A 84 -20.51 11.61 6.51
CA SER A 84 -21.49 10.57 6.82
C SER A 84 -22.09 9.93 5.57
N GLU A 85 -22.49 10.73 4.58
CA GLU A 85 -23.07 10.24 3.33
C GLU A 85 -22.04 9.53 2.46
N LEU A 86 -20.78 9.99 2.49
CA LEU A 86 -19.68 9.36 1.76
C LEU A 86 -19.47 7.94 2.27
N LYS A 87 -19.35 7.78 3.60
CA LYS A 87 -19.16 6.47 4.25
C LYS A 87 -20.32 5.51 4.04
N LYS A 88 -21.56 6.02 3.99
CA LYS A 88 -22.75 5.18 3.75
C LYS A 88 -22.85 4.69 2.31
N LYS A 89 -22.39 5.48 1.33
CA LYS A 89 -22.60 5.21 -0.10
C LYS A 89 -21.40 4.60 -0.80
N LEU A 90 -20.18 4.91 -0.37
CA LEU A 90 -18.96 4.32 -0.89
C LEU A 90 -18.57 3.13 -0.03
N LEU A 91 -19.15 1.98 -0.37
CA LEU A 91 -18.80 0.71 0.25
C LEU A 91 -17.86 -0.08 -0.66
N PRO A 92 -16.89 -0.80 -0.10
CA PRO A 92 -16.03 -1.69 -0.86
C PRO A 92 -16.85 -2.81 -1.53
N THR A 93 -16.36 -3.30 -2.67
CA THR A 93 -17.04 -4.32 -3.52
C THR A 93 -16.19 -5.58 -3.71
N THR A 94 -15.19 -5.73 -2.86
CA THR A 94 -14.03 -6.63 -2.94
C THR A 94 -14.28 -7.91 -2.15
N PHE A 95 -15.35 -8.61 -2.51
CA PHE A 95 -15.83 -9.76 -1.73
C PHE A 95 -14.99 -11.02 -1.90
N TYR A 96 -14.37 -11.21 -3.08
CA TYR A 96 -13.67 -12.44 -3.45
C TYR A 96 -12.19 -12.17 -3.72
N PHE A 97 -11.32 -12.79 -2.91
CA PHE A 97 -9.88 -12.79 -3.16
C PHE A 97 -9.45 -14.15 -3.69
N GLY A 98 -8.53 -14.14 -4.64
CA GLY A 98 -8.05 -15.35 -5.29
C GLY A 98 -6.62 -15.26 -5.73
N LYS A 99 -6.02 -16.41 -6.00
CA LYS A 99 -4.65 -16.50 -6.51
C LYS A 99 -4.59 -15.98 -7.94
N LEU A 100 -3.67 -15.07 -8.20
CA LEU A 100 -3.30 -14.68 -9.55
C LEU A 100 -2.08 -15.47 -10.01
N ASN A 101 -2.08 -15.85 -11.29
CA ASN A 101 -0.87 -16.30 -11.95
C ASN A 101 0.15 -15.15 -12.01
N GLU A 102 1.42 -15.42 -11.72
CA GLU A 102 2.48 -14.41 -11.69
C GLU A 102 2.63 -13.70 -13.04
N ASP A 103 2.63 -14.47 -14.15
CA ASP A 103 2.90 -13.97 -15.49
C ASP A 103 1.66 -13.40 -16.18
N SER A 104 0.55 -14.15 -16.17
CA SER A 104 -0.65 -13.79 -16.92
C SER A 104 -1.63 -12.90 -16.14
N LEU A 105 -1.43 -12.74 -14.81
CA LEU A 105 -2.38 -12.11 -13.89
C LEU A 105 -3.79 -12.73 -13.95
N GLU A 106 -3.88 -13.95 -14.47
CA GLU A 106 -5.14 -14.69 -14.54
C GLU A 106 -5.54 -15.15 -13.15
N TYR A 107 -6.81 -14.92 -12.82
CA TYR A 107 -7.41 -15.39 -11.59
C TYR A 107 -7.69 -16.88 -11.69
N THR A 108 -6.98 -17.65 -10.89
CA THR A 108 -7.02 -19.12 -10.98
C THR A 108 -8.07 -19.73 -10.08
N ASN A 109 -8.11 -19.30 -8.81
CA ASN A 109 -9.02 -19.84 -7.81
C ASN A 109 -9.28 -18.82 -6.70
N THR A 110 -10.51 -18.81 -6.19
CA THR A 110 -10.94 -18.05 -5.03
C THR A 110 -10.42 -18.70 -3.76
N ILE A 111 -9.74 -17.92 -2.92
CA ILE A 111 -9.19 -18.34 -1.63
C ILE A 111 -10.03 -17.80 -0.46
N ILE A 112 -10.50 -16.54 -0.56
CA ILE A 112 -11.37 -15.89 0.43
C ILE A 112 -12.66 -15.45 -0.28
N SER A 113 -13.80 -15.72 0.32
CA SER A 113 -15.12 -15.38 -0.20
C SER A 113 -16.05 -14.90 0.92
N VAL A 114 -17.29 -14.53 0.59
CA VAL A 114 -18.30 -14.13 1.59
C VAL A 114 -18.56 -15.23 2.63
N ASN A 115 -18.48 -16.50 2.21
CA ASN A 115 -18.73 -17.65 3.07
C ASN A 115 -17.45 -18.25 3.68
N ASN A 116 -16.28 -17.88 3.15
CA ASN A 116 -15.00 -18.38 3.64
C ASN A 116 -14.04 -17.23 3.93
N ASN A 117 -13.83 -16.95 5.22
CA ASN A 117 -13.00 -15.85 5.69
C ASN A 117 -11.59 -16.28 6.11
N SER A 118 -11.24 -17.57 6.01
CA SER A 118 -9.89 -18.04 6.33
C SER A 118 -9.51 -19.21 5.44
N THR A 119 -8.26 -19.25 5.00
CA THR A 119 -7.78 -20.27 4.07
C THR A 119 -6.28 -20.45 4.20
N THR A 120 -5.81 -21.67 3.98
CA THR A 120 -4.38 -21.97 3.89
C THR A 120 -4.03 -22.25 2.43
N VAL A 121 -3.04 -21.52 1.92
CA VAL A 121 -2.59 -21.60 0.53
C VAL A 121 -1.14 -22.07 0.48
N ASP A 122 -0.85 -23.01 -0.42
CA ASP A 122 0.51 -23.40 -0.75
C ASP A 122 1.14 -22.37 -1.71
N VAL A 123 2.16 -21.68 -1.20
CA VAL A 123 2.93 -20.66 -1.90
C VAL A 123 4.25 -21.28 -2.35
N ALA A 124 4.37 -21.54 -3.66
CA ALA A 124 5.55 -22.17 -4.25
C ALA A 124 6.72 -21.20 -4.49
N SER A 125 6.41 -19.92 -4.68
CA SER A 125 7.35 -18.85 -5.00
C SER A 125 6.86 -17.53 -4.42
N LEU A 126 7.80 -16.61 -4.22
CA LEU A 126 7.53 -15.20 -3.98
C LEU A 126 8.04 -14.40 -5.19
N PRO A 127 7.36 -13.30 -5.58
CA PRO A 127 6.18 -12.71 -4.94
C PRO A 127 4.87 -13.45 -5.25
N PHE A 128 4.06 -13.74 -4.22
CA PHE A 128 2.75 -14.38 -4.41
C PHE A 128 1.63 -13.35 -4.55
N ARG A 129 0.98 -13.33 -5.71
CA ARG A 129 -0.04 -12.33 -6.04
C ARG A 129 -1.46 -12.82 -5.73
N ILE A 130 -2.21 -11.97 -5.04
CA ILE A 130 -3.61 -12.15 -4.71
C ILE A 130 -4.40 -11.05 -5.42
N GLY A 131 -5.40 -11.46 -6.19
CA GLY A 131 -6.29 -10.59 -6.92
C GLY A 131 -7.66 -10.54 -6.29
N VAL A 132 -8.44 -9.57 -6.74
CA VAL A 132 -9.80 -9.38 -6.27
C VAL A 132 -10.81 -9.38 -7.43
N ARG A 133 -12.01 -9.87 -7.13
CA ARG A 133 -13.19 -9.78 -7.99
C ARG A 133 -14.41 -9.40 -7.14
N GLN A 134 -15.37 -8.73 -7.78
CA GLN A 134 -16.66 -8.42 -7.14
C GLN A 134 -17.61 -9.62 -7.21
N ILE A 135 -17.51 -10.41 -8.28
CA ILE A 135 -18.34 -11.59 -8.52
C ILE A 135 -17.42 -12.75 -8.87
N ASP A 136 -17.65 -13.91 -8.25
CA ASP A 136 -16.85 -15.12 -8.46
C ASP A 136 -17.29 -15.90 -9.71
N ILE A 137 -17.04 -15.31 -10.88
CA ILE A 137 -17.31 -15.94 -12.18
C ILE A 137 -16.07 -15.73 -13.08
N PRO A 138 -15.65 -16.73 -13.88
CA PRO A 138 -14.48 -16.62 -14.75
C PRO A 138 -14.50 -15.41 -15.70
N ALA A 139 -15.68 -15.03 -16.20
CA ALA A 139 -15.87 -13.90 -17.11
C ALA A 139 -15.77 -12.52 -16.45
N TYR A 140 -15.80 -12.44 -15.11
CA TYR A 140 -15.67 -11.17 -14.41
C TYR A 140 -14.20 -10.74 -14.36
N PRO A 141 -13.87 -9.47 -14.68
CA PRO A 141 -12.48 -9.02 -14.66
C PRO A 141 -11.90 -9.07 -13.24
N SER A 142 -10.66 -9.55 -13.12
CA SER A 142 -9.84 -9.45 -11.90
C SER A 142 -8.86 -8.29 -11.99
N ARG A 143 -8.43 -7.82 -10.82
CA ARG A 143 -7.25 -6.96 -10.69
C ARG A 143 -6.34 -7.47 -9.56
N PRO A 144 -5.03 -7.25 -9.64
CA PRO A 144 -4.14 -7.40 -8.48
C PRO A 144 -4.63 -6.55 -7.31
N PHE A 145 -4.50 -7.07 -6.09
CA PHE A 145 -4.88 -6.34 -4.88
C PHE A 145 -3.86 -6.52 -3.75
N TYR A 146 -3.32 -7.71 -3.54
CA TYR A 146 -2.21 -7.94 -2.60
C TYR A 146 -1.05 -8.65 -3.31
N THR A 147 0.15 -8.37 -2.83
CA THR A 147 1.37 -9.14 -3.08
C THR A 147 1.92 -9.56 -1.72
N LEU A 148 2.08 -10.87 -1.52
CA LEU A 148 2.86 -11.42 -0.43
C LEU A 148 4.30 -11.52 -0.89
N ASP A 149 5.19 -10.82 -0.19
CA ASP A 149 6.63 -10.86 -0.43
C ASP A 149 7.39 -10.66 0.89
N PHE A 150 8.72 -10.67 0.82
CA PHE A 150 9.59 -10.37 1.95
C PHE A 150 9.37 -8.96 2.48
N ASN A 151 9.28 -8.85 3.80
CA ASN A 151 9.38 -7.59 4.50
C ASN A 151 10.85 -7.22 4.67
N GLU A 152 11.40 -6.57 3.65
CA GLU A 152 12.80 -6.14 3.60
C GLU A 152 13.23 -5.40 4.88
N ILE A 153 12.37 -4.51 5.38
CA ILE A 153 12.64 -3.69 6.56
C ILE A 153 12.83 -4.58 7.80
N LYS A 154 11.94 -5.55 8.02
CA LYS A 154 12.03 -6.43 9.19
C LYS A 154 13.15 -7.44 9.11
N ILE A 155 13.53 -7.83 7.89
CA ILE A 155 14.70 -8.68 7.67
C ILE A 155 15.98 -7.88 7.93
N GLU A 156 16.07 -6.66 7.41
CA GLU A 156 17.17 -5.73 7.65
C GLU A 156 17.33 -5.42 9.15
N ASP A 157 16.26 -5.06 9.85
CA ASP A 157 16.28 -4.81 11.31
C ASP A 157 16.87 -6.02 12.07
N ARG A 158 16.52 -7.25 11.67
CA ARG A 158 17.03 -8.47 12.30
C ARG A 158 18.50 -8.74 11.96
N VAL A 159 18.91 -8.48 10.73
CA VAL A 159 20.31 -8.65 10.29
C VAL A 159 21.20 -7.63 10.97
N MET A 160 20.77 -6.36 11.02
CA MET A 160 21.48 -5.28 11.72
C MET A 160 21.66 -5.58 13.21
N GLY A 161 20.65 -6.17 13.86
CA GLY A 161 20.76 -6.61 15.26
C GLY A 161 21.76 -7.74 15.54
N ARG A 162 22.42 -8.31 14.52
CA ARG A 162 23.51 -9.29 14.68
C ARG A 162 24.90 -8.64 14.68
N PHE A 163 25.01 -7.39 14.24
CA PHE A 163 26.27 -6.68 14.20
C PHE A 163 26.48 -5.92 15.51
N ASP A 164 27.70 -5.95 16.04
CA ASP A 164 28.09 -5.16 17.22
C ASP A 164 28.38 -3.69 16.87
N ASP A 165 28.69 -3.41 15.59
CA ASP A 165 28.91 -2.06 15.08
C ASP A 165 27.58 -1.41 14.68
N ASP A 166 27.39 -0.13 15.05
CA ASP A 166 26.21 0.66 14.67
C ASP A 166 26.11 0.92 13.15
N HIS A 167 27.22 0.83 12.43
CA HIS A 167 27.33 1.11 10.99
C HIS A 167 28.16 0.05 10.25
N PRO A 168 27.66 -1.19 10.14
CA PRO A 168 28.34 -2.25 9.41
C PRO A 168 28.43 -1.91 7.91
N PRO A 169 29.44 -2.44 7.19
CA PRO A 169 29.58 -2.25 5.76
C PRO A 169 28.32 -2.69 4.99
N ILE A 170 27.77 -1.82 4.15
CA ILE A 170 26.53 -2.06 3.38
C ILE A 170 26.55 -3.40 2.63
N ASN A 171 27.69 -3.74 2.01
CA ASN A 171 27.83 -4.99 1.26
C ASN A 171 27.66 -6.24 2.13
N GLN A 172 28.12 -6.21 3.38
CA GLN A 172 27.99 -7.33 4.30
C GLN A 172 26.54 -7.50 4.76
N VAL A 173 25.86 -6.38 5.06
CA VAL A 173 24.43 -6.39 5.42
C VAL A 173 23.59 -6.97 4.28
N GLN A 174 23.83 -6.55 3.03
CA GLN A 174 23.11 -7.08 1.87
C GLN A 174 23.34 -8.58 1.66
N GLN A 175 24.56 -9.06 1.86
CA GLN A 175 24.88 -10.49 1.78
C GLN A 175 24.14 -11.30 2.86
N GLU A 176 24.12 -10.82 4.11
CA GLU A 176 23.40 -11.46 5.21
C GLU A 176 21.88 -11.45 5.00
N ILE A 177 21.32 -10.37 4.45
CA ILE A 177 19.92 -10.31 4.03
C ILE A 177 19.63 -11.38 2.98
N GLN A 178 20.48 -11.52 1.97
CA GLN A 178 20.29 -12.53 0.92
C GLN A 178 20.40 -13.94 1.49
N ILE A 179 21.36 -14.21 2.37
CA ILE A 179 21.50 -15.49 3.06
C ILE A 179 20.24 -15.82 3.86
N GLU A 180 19.64 -14.84 4.54
CA GLU A 180 18.41 -15.05 5.31
C GLU A 180 17.22 -15.36 4.39
N LYS A 181 17.09 -14.67 3.26
CA LYS A 181 16.07 -14.99 2.23
C LYS A 181 16.29 -16.37 1.65
N ASP A 182 17.51 -16.74 1.31
CA ASP A 182 17.84 -18.05 0.74
C ASP A 182 17.57 -19.21 1.72
N LYS A 183 17.65 -18.97 3.04
CA LYS A 183 17.19 -19.94 4.05
C LYS A 183 15.68 -20.15 3.95
N ILE A 184 14.90 -19.07 3.85
CA ILE A 184 13.44 -19.13 3.74
C ILE A 184 13.04 -19.80 2.42
N LEU A 185 13.68 -19.44 1.31
CA LEU A 185 13.41 -20.02 -0.01
C LEU A 185 13.69 -21.52 -0.07
N ARG A 186 14.67 -22.04 0.69
CA ARG A 186 14.93 -23.49 0.80
C ARG A 186 13.81 -24.26 1.51
N GLY A 187 12.99 -23.57 2.31
CA GLY A 187 11.82 -24.10 3.00
C GLY A 187 10.54 -24.10 2.15
N MET A 188 10.60 -23.64 0.89
CA MET A 188 9.45 -23.66 -0.03
C MET A 188 9.00 -25.10 -0.37
N PRO A 189 7.70 -25.32 -0.68
CA PRO A 189 6.61 -24.34 -0.65
C PRO A 189 6.18 -23.98 0.77
N LEU A 190 5.76 -22.73 0.97
CA LEU A 190 5.23 -22.26 2.25
C LEU A 190 3.72 -22.51 2.34
N LYS A 191 3.24 -22.96 3.49
CA LYS A 191 1.81 -22.96 3.82
C LYS A 191 1.47 -21.66 4.53
N VAL A 192 0.66 -20.83 3.87
CA VAL A 192 0.30 -19.51 4.36
C VAL A 192 -1.18 -19.49 4.71
N THR A 193 -1.50 -19.29 5.98
CA THR A 193 -2.86 -19.11 6.46
C THR A 193 -3.21 -17.63 6.45
N ILE A 194 -4.19 -17.28 5.61
CA ILE A 194 -4.68 -15.91 5.40
C ILE A 194 -6.10 -15.84 5.94
N SER A 195 -6.41 -14.78 6.68
CA SER A 195 -7.76 -14.55 7.19
C SER A 195 -8.26 -13.13 6.91
N ARG A 196 -9.57 -12.94 7.06
CA ARG A 196 -10.28 -11.67 6.88
C ARG A 196 -11.36 -11.52 7.94
N ASN A 197 -11.54 -10.31 8.48
CA ASN A 197 -12.71 -9.98 9.29
C ASN A 197 -13.77 -9.22 8.46
N ILE A 198 -14.77 -9.95 7.96
CA ILE A 198 -15.82 -9.38 7.09
C ILE A 198 -16.68 -8.28 7.75
N ASN A 199 -16.74 -8.25 9.08
CA ASN A 199 -17.55 -7.27 9.82
C ASN A 199 -16.81 -5.95 10.07
N GLU A 200 -15.47 -6.00 10.07
CA GLU A 200 -14.63 -4.81 10.30
C GLU A 200 -14.23 -4.20 8.96
N ASP A 201 -13.56 -4.98 8.11
CA ASP A 201 -13.09 -4.52 6.82
C ASP A 201 -13.00 -5.71 5.85
N ILE A 202 -13.81 -5.66 4.79
CA ILE A 202 -13.84 -6.72 3.77
C ILE A 202 -12.60 -6.68 2.87
N GLU A 203 -11.83 -5.59 2.88
CA GLU A 203 -10.62 -5.42 2.07
C GLU A 203 -9.35 -5.86 2.78
N SER A 204 -9.37 -5.91 4.12
CA SER A 204 -8.20 -6.20 4.92
C SER A 204 -7.95 -7.71 5.07
N LEU A 205 -6.80 -8.18 4.58
CA LEU A 205 -6.30 -9.53 4.78
C LEU A 205 -5.17 -9.57 5.81
N THR A 206 -5.20 -10.55 6.70
CA THR A 206 -4.16 -10.78 7.72
C THR A 206 -3.44 -12.10 7.51
N LEU A 207 -2.13 -12.10 7.76
CA LEU A 207 -1.31 -13.32 7.84
C LEU A 207 -1.40 -13.89 9.25
N GLU A 208 -2.04 -15.05 9.39
CA GLU A 208 -2.19 -15.75 10.68
C GLU A 208 -0.99 -16.65 10.96
N GLU A 209 -0.63 -17.48 9.98
CA GLU A 209 0.37 -18.53 10.13
C GLU A 209 1.18 -18.73 8.84
N LEU A 210 2.47 -19.00 9.00
CA LEU A 210 3.39 -19.36 7.92
C LEU A 210 4.18 -20.60 8.35
N LEU A 211 4.03 -21.69 7.61
CA LEU A 211 4.79 -22.92 7.84
C LEU A 211 5.67 -23.21 6.61
N ASP A 212 6.86 -23.73 6.84
CA ASP A 212 7.71 -24.29 5.78
C ASP A 212 7.23 -25.70 5.34
N LYS A 213 7.89 -26.25 4.32
CA LYS A 213 7.62 -27.60 3.81
C LYS A 213 7.78 -28.71 4.87
N ASP A 214 8.61 -28.48 5.89
CA ASP A 214 8.93 -29.43 6.95
C ASP A 214 7.98 -29.27 8.16
N GLY A 215 7.08 -28.27 8.11
CA GLY A 215 6.08 -27.97 9.14
C GLY A 215 6.58 -27.01 10.23
N ASN A 216 7.74 -26.38 10.08
CA ASN A 216 8.25 -25.42 11.04
C ASN A 216 7.60 -24.05 10.85
N THR A 217 7.25 -23.38 11.95
CA THR A 217 6.69 -22.03 11.93
C THR A 217 7.76 -21.01 11.58
N LEU A 218 7.47 -20.19 10.57
CA LEU A 218 8.28 -19.05 10.18
C LEU A 218 7.82 -17.77 10.88
N ASN A 219 8.74 -16.83 11.05
CA ASN A 219 8.39 -15.51 11.60
C ASN A 219 7.59 -14.71 10.56
N LYS A 220 6.30 -14.50 10.84
CA LYS A 220 5.39 -13.71 10.00
C LYS A 220 5.87 -12.30 9.71
N ASN A 221 6.67 -11.71 10.60
CA ASN A 221 7.17 -10.35 10.42
C ASN A 221 8.16 -10.24 9.26
N PHE A 222 8.77 -11.33 8.77
CA PHE A 222 9.61 -11.31 7.58
C PHE A 222 8.83 -11.31 6.27
N PHE A 223 7.50 -11.38 6.34
CA PHE A 223 6.64 -11.32 5.19
C PHE A 223 5.71 -10.12 5.33
N MET A 224 5.26 -9.61 4.19
CA MET A 224 4.35 -8.49 4.14
C MET A 224 3.30 -8.76 3.06
N LEU A 225 2.02 -8.65 3.44
CA LEU A 225 0.94 -8.48 2.48
C LEU A 225 0.88 -7.01 2.09
N GLN A 226 1.49 -6.69 0.96
CA GLN A 226 1.48 -5.34 0.41
C GLN A 226 0.28 -5.19 -0.52
N VAL A 227 -0.57 -4.20 -0.25
CA VAL A 227 -1.63 -3.83 -1.18
C VAL A 227 -1.00 -3.35 -2.50
N GLN A 228 -1.66 -3.61 -3.62
CA GLN A 228 -1.23 -3.23 -4.95
C GLN A 228 -2.32 -2.37 -5.58
N SER A 229 -2.05 -1.07 -5.67
CA SER A 229 -2.90 -0.13 -6.40
C SER A 229 -2.57 -0.06 -7.90
N MET A 230 -1.44 -0.64 -8.34
CA MET A 230 -1.02 -0.77 -9.75
C MET A 230 -0.44 -2.16 -10.03
N SER A 231 -0.34 -2.53 -11.31
CA SER A 231 0.26 -3.79 -11.77
C SER A 231 1.79 -3.79 -11.78
N GLU A 232 2.44 -2.66 -11.49
CA GLU A 232 3.90 -2.49 -11.46
C GLU A 232 4.43 -2.71 -10.04
N VAL A 233 5.53 -3.46 -9.92
CA VAL A 233 6.12 -3.97 -8.67
C VAL A 233 6.94 -2.92 -7.92
N GLU A 234 7.06 -1.69 -8.42
CA GLU A 234 7.95 -0.70 -7.80
C GLU A 234 7.51 -0.32 -6.38
N ASN A 235 8.28 -0.85 -5.42
CA ASN A 235 8.19 -0.68 -3.98
C ASN A 235 8.28 0.78 -3.55
N PHE A 236 7.18 1.47 -3.67
CA PHE A 236 6.89 2.68 -2.93
C PHE A 236 5.40 2.59 -2.70
N TRP A 237 4.91 2.47 -1.46
CA TRP A 237 3.62 2.96 -0.98
C TRP A 237 3.32 2.42 0.43
N LEU A 238 2.75 3.28 1.27
CA LEU A 238 1.93 2.91 2.44
C LEU A 238 0.46 2.90 1.95
N ASP A 239 0.05 1.80 1.29
CA ASP A 239 -1.28 1.65 0.67
C ASP A 239 -2.43 1.52 1.68
N SER A 240 -2.15 1.46 2.99
CA SER A 240 -3.21 1.48 4.02
C SER A 240 -3.81 2.86 4.27
N GLY A 241 -3.14 3.93 3.82
CA GLY A 241 -3.53 5.31 4.18
C GLY A 241 -3.50 5.62 5.68
N ILE A 242 -2.87 4.74 6.48
CA ILE A 242 -2.72 4.90 7.91
C ILE A 242 -1.47 5.74 8.17
N PHE A 243 -1.65 6.86 8.87
CA PHE A 243 -0.56 7.70 9.37
C PHE A 243 -0.45 7.55 10.89
N THR A 244 0.76 7.33 11.39
CA THR A 244 1.04 7.42 12.83
C THR A 244 1.23 8.89 13.18
N LEU A 245 0.27 9.47 13.90
CA LEU A 245 0.31 10.87 14.31
C LEU A 245 1.05 11.00 15.65
N ASN A 246 2.25 11.58 15.65
CA ASN A 246 2.83 12.16 16.86
C ASN A 246 2.31 13.60 16.99
N ILE A 247 1.14 13.74 17.59
CA ILE A 247 0.65 15.07 17.98
C ILE A 247 1.31 15.37 19.33
N ASN A 248 2.33 16.23 19.33
CA ASN A 248 2.73 16.92 20.56
C ASN A 248 1.56 17.83 20.94
N THR A 249 0.65 17.32 21.76
CA THR A 249 -0.27 18.17 22.50
C THR A 249 0.57 18.96 23.48
N SER A 250 0.95 20.18 23.08
CA SER A 250 1.34 21.21 24.02
C SER A 250 0.15 21.43 24.93
N GLN A 251 0.16 20.78 26.09
CA GLN A 251 -0.76 21.10 27.18
C GLN A 251 -0.41 22.50 27.67
N ASN A 252 -1.34 23.44 27.49
CA ASN A 252 -1.48 24.59 28.37
C ASN A 252 -2.40 24.19 29.52
#